data_AF-A0A1D3S2E8-F1
#
_entry.id   AF-A0A1D3S2E8-F1
#
_cell.length_a   1.000
_cell.length_b   1.000
_cell.length_c   1.000
_cell.angle_alpha   90.00
_cell.angle_beta   90.00
_cell.angle_gamma   90.00
#
_symmetry.space_group_name_H-M   'P 1'
#
loop_
_entity.id
_entity.type
_entity.pdbx_description
1 polymer ?
#
loop_
_entity_poly.entity_id
_entity_poly.type
_entity_poly.pdbx_seq_one_letter_code
_entity_poly.pdbx_strand_id
1 'polypeptide(L)'
;MLGNMIKTRIPYTVILKNPCYNFISRKQLWYSQYNNLKNRDSLNYLYELYKSIESCKSGHMLYKLSNKALNYQIFDLYIWRLIENKFYELNKELTPKELSSIINHFKQMKINDSKIYENSIDIILASLHNYSIHDLSLICLSYTYFYKVNKNFLNKISSAIINLYEQEKNHIQNLTKNQLNELFISYVHIIGAYSKIQHKNIDLFKAASVYIYEALNLDINVSPKIILKIIDSYSNVKIKHSKIFDLLAKQIPTTKITDDELKNIKRNLDILKYSNDTLDKYIEYRLS
;
A
#
# COMPACT_ATOMS: atom_id res chain seq x y z
N MET A 1 -13.89 7.28 55.05
CA MET A 1 -12.85 6.45 54.37
C MET A 1 -13.31 6.25 52.94
N LEU A 2 -12.40 6.43 51.96
CA LEU A 2 -12.60 6.80 50.54
C LEU A 2 -12.21 8.27 50.38
N GLY A 3 -11.28 8.69 49.53
CA GLY A 3 -10.42 8.01 48.57
C GLY A 3 -9.87 9.13 47.68
N ASN A 4 -8.57 9.13 47.39
CA ASN A 4 -8.00 9.90 46.27
C ASN A 4 -6.58 9.39 45.99
N MET A 5 -6.48 8.31 45.22
CA MET A 5 -5.28 8.02 44.44
C MET A 5 -5.46 8.66 43.07
N ILE A 6 -4.89 9.84 42.88
CA ILE A 6 -4.69 10.41 41.55
C ILE A 6 -3.57 9.60 40.87
N LYS A 7 -3.94 8.65 40.01
CA LYS A 7 -3.01 8.08 39.03
C LYS A 7 -2.75 9.13 37.96
N THR A 8 -1.62 9.82 38.06
CA THR A 8 -1.05 10.64 36.98
C THR A 8 -0.82 9.77 35.75
N ARG A 9 -1.61 9.95 34.69
CA ARG A 9 -1.32 9.40 33.36
C ARG A 9 -0.22 10.24 32.72
N ILE A 10 0.91 9.59 32.44
CA ILE A 10 2.01 10.13 31.64
C ILE A 10 1.51 10.29 30.19
N PRO A 11 1.58 11.49 29.58
CA PRO A 11 1.34 11.63 28.15
C PRO A 11 2.57 11.07 27.40
N TYR A 12 2.36 10.10 26.53
CA TYR A 12 3.39 9.63 25.61
C TYR A 12 3.68 10.72 24.57
N THR A 13 4.88 11.29 24.62
CA THR A 13 5.42 12.13 23.55
C THR A 13 5.92 11.22 22.44
N VAL A 14 5.20 11.14 21.32
CA VAL A 14 5.74 10.54 20.09
C VAL A 14 6.65 11.57 19.45
N ILE A 15 7.96 11.37 19.60
CA ILE A 15 8.99 12.15 18.90
C ILE A 15 8.99 11.72 17.43
N LEU A 16 8.43 12.55 16.56
CA LEU A 16 8.63 12.44 15.11
C LEU A 16 9.97 13.10 14.76
N LYS A 17 11.03 12.31 14.56
CA LYS A 17 12.21 12.74 13.81
C LYS A 17 11.88 12.70 12.32
N ASN A 18 11.88 13.85 11.66
CA ASN A 18 11.94 13.96 10.20
C ASN A 18 12.69 15.25 9.83
N PRO A 19 13.79 15.19 9.07
CA PRO A 19 14.30 16.34 8.34
C PRO A 19 13.85 16.31 6.85
N CYS A 20 13.45 17.50 6.39
CA CYS A 20 13.37 18.01 5.00
C CYS A 20 12.26 17.46 4.08
N TYR A 21 11.09 18.11 4.01
CA TYR A 21 10.70 19.27 3.16
C TYR A 21 10.69 19.03 1.64
N ASN A 22 9.47 19.02 1.07
CA ASN A 22 9.17 19.70 -0.19
C ASN A 22 7.72 20.22 -0.18
N PHE A 23 7.58 21.50 -0.54
CA PHE A 23 6.41 22.36 -0.40
C PHE A 23 5.30 22.06 -1.43
N ILE A 24 4.19 21.48 -0.95
CA ILE A 24 2.82 21.88 -1.31
C ILE A 24 2.07 21.86 0.02
N SER A 25 1.52 22.99 0.46
CA SER A 25 0.88 23.11 1.78
C SER A 25 -0.38 22.23 1.86
N ARG A 26 -0.23 20.95 2.17
CA ARG A 26 -1.34 20.08 2.59
C ARG A 26 -1.74 20.51 3.99
N LYS A 27 -2.81 21.30 4.11
CA LYS A 27 -3.39 21.66 5.41
C LYS A 27 -3.89 20.39 6.09
N GLN A 28 -3.22 19.95 7.16
CA GLN A 28 -3.72 18.88 8.01
C GLN A 28 -4.89 19.40 8.86
N LEU A 29 -5.95 18.61 8.97
CA LEU A 29 -7.18 19.01 9.67
C LEU A 29 -7.50 18.01 10.79
N TRP A 30 -7.80 18.54 11.98
CA TRP A 30 -8.06 17.78 13.22
C TRP A 30 -9.33 18.29 13.91
N TYR A 31 -10.17 17.39 14.42
CA TYR A 31 -11.41 17.74 15.14
C TYR A 31 -11.26 17.77 16.66
N SER A 32 -10.26 17.07 17.22
CA SER A 32 -10.01 17.00 18.67
C SER A 32 -9.57 18.33 19.32
N GLN A 33 -9.52 19.41 18.54
CA GLN A 33 -9.33 20.78 19.02
C GLN A 33 -10.64 21.58 19.12
N TYR A 34 -11.79 20.89 19.23
CA TYR A 34 -13.10 21.51 19.40
C TYR A 34 -13.14 22.56 20.54
N ASN A 35 -12.29 22.42 21.56
CA ASN A 35 -12.21 23.36 22.69
C ASN A 35 -11.11 24.44 22.59
N ASN A 36 -10.28 24.47 21.53
CA ASN A 36 -9.22 25.48 21.37
C ASN A 36 -9.33 26.15 19.98
N LEU A 37 -10.26 27.11 19.91
CA LEU A 37 -10.56 27.94 18.76
C LEU A 37 -9.36 28.81 18.32
N LYS A 38 -8.98 28.73 17.03
CA LYS A 38 -8.36 29.85 16.29
C LYS A 38 -8.41 29.81 14.75
N ASN A 39 -9.04 28.81 14.09
CA ASN A 39 -9.24 28.83 12.63
C ASN A 39 -10.70 28.49 12.25
N ARG A 40 -11.52 29.52 11.99
CA ARG A 40 -12.94 29.37 11.59
C ARG A 40 -13.12 28.65 10.24
N ASP A 41 -12.25 28.89 9.27
CA ASP A 41 -12.42 28.35 7.92
C ASP A 41 -12.20 26.83 7.84
N SER A 42 -11.25 26.29 8.64
CA SER A 42 -11.05 24.85 8.74
C SER A 42 -12.19 24.15 9.47
N LEU A 43 -12.81 24.81 10.45
CA LEU A 43 -13.94 24.28 11.21
C LEU A 43 -15.19 24.18 10.33
N ASN A 44 -15.47 25.23 9.54
CA ASN A 44 -16.57 25.22 8.57
C ASN A 44 -16.37 24.12 7.53
N TYR A 45 -15.15 23.95 7.00
CA TYR A 45 -14.86 22.91 6.02
C TYR A 45 -15.09 21.50 6.55
N LEU A 46 -14.64 21.20 7.78
CA LEU A 46 -14.86 19.89 8.41
C LEU A 46 -16.34 19.62 8.65
N TYR A 47 -17.09 20.64 9.07
CA TYR A 47 -18.53 20.54 9.28
C TYR A 47 -19.30 20.29 7.96
N GLU A 48 -18.94 20.97 6.88
CA GLU A 48 -19.52 20.74 5.56
C GLU A 48 -19.18 19.35 5.02
N LEU A 49 -17.95 18.87 5.25
CA LEU A 49 -17.57 17.51 4.88
C LEU A 49 -18.36 16.47 5.69
N TYR A 50 -18.49 16.67 7.00
CA TYR A 50 -19.32 15.81 7.86
C TYR A 50 -20.74 15.69 7.30
N LYS A 51 -21.41 16.83 7.07
CA LYS A 51 -22.76 16.86 6.49
C LYS A 51 -22.83 16.15 5.15
N SER A 52 -21.85 16.39 4.29
CA SER A 52 -21.80 15.79 2.95
C SER A 52 -21.71 14.27 3.00
N ILE A 53 -20.94 13.72 3.96
CA ILE A 53 -20.83 12.27 4.16
C ILE A 53 -22.11 11.71 4.78
N GLU A 54 -22.67 12.39 5.79
CA GLU A 54 -23.90 11.98 6.46
C GLU A 54 -25.08 11.90 5.49
N SER A 55 -25.23 12.91 4.62
CA SER A 55 -26.30 12.99 3.64
C SER A 55 -25.99 12.24 2.33
N CYS A 56 -24.86 11.55 2.20
CA CYS A 56 -24.51 10.86 0.96
C CYS A 56 -25.45 9.65 0.74
N LYS A 57 -25.92 9.51 -0.50
CA LYS A 57 -26.91 8.49 -0.91
C LYS A 57 -26.41 7.58 -2.03
N SER A 58 -25.14 7.69 -2.43
CA SER A 58 -24.58 6.80 -3.44
C SER A 58 -23.16 6.39 -3.14
N GLY A 59 -22.83 5.14 -3.52
CA GLY A 59 -21.48 4.60 -3.37
C GLY A 59 -20.42 5.49 -4.03
N HIS A 60 -20.67 5.93 -5.27
CA HIS A 60 -19.74 6.80 -6.00
C HIS A 60 -19.47 8.13 -5.28
N MET A 61 -20.50 8.73 -4.66
CA MET A 61 -20.34 9.97 -3.90
C MET A 61 -19.52 9.73 -2.62
N LEU A 62 -19.77 8.61 -1.92
CA LEU A 62 -18.97 8.21 -0.77
C LEU A 62 -17.48 8.03 -1.14
N TYR A 63 -17.20 7.36 -2.27
CA TYR A 63 -15.85 7.22 -2.78
C TYR A 63 -15.18 8.58 -3.00
N LYS A 64 -15.85 9.51 -3.70
CA LYS A 64 -15.36 10.89 -3.91
C LYS A 64 -15.08 11.62 -2.59
N LEU A 65 -15.97 11.52 -1.62
CA LEU A 65 -15.81 12.16 -0.30
C LEU A 65 -14.66 11.54 0.50
N SER A 66 -14.49 10.22 0.47
CA SER A 66 -13.36 9.55 1.12
C SER A 66 -12.01 9.94 0.48
N ASN A 67 -11.98 10.05 -0.86
CA ASN A 67 -10.80 10.53 -1.58
C ASN A 67 -10.50 11.99 -1.23
N LYS A 68 -11.54 12.82 -1.10
CA LYS A 68 -11.40 14.20 -0.61
C LYS A 68 -10.77 14.22 0.79
N ALA A 69 -11.30 13.43 1.73
CA ALA A 69 -10.79 13.33 3.09
C ALA A 69 -9.32 12.88 3.14
N LEU A 70 -8.95 11.88 2.32
CA LEU A 70 -7.57 11.42 2.17
C LEU A 70 -6.65 12.54 1.62
N ASN A 71 -7.05 13.20 0.53
CA ASN A 71 -6.22 14.21 -0.14
C ASN A 71 -5.94 15.42 0.75
N TYR A 72 -6.92 15.82 1.57
CA TYR A 72 -6.75 16.86 2.58
C TYR A 72 -6.16 16.36 3.90
N GLN A 73 -5.75 15.09 3.99
CA GLN A 73 -5.15 14.51 5.20
C GLN A 73 -5.97 14.79 6.47
N ILE A 74 -7.27 14.51 6.40
CA ILE A 74 -8.19 14.74 7.51
C ILE A 74 -8.04 13.59 8.50
N PHE A 75 -7.40 13.83 9.64
CA PHE A 75 -7.13 12.77 10.64
C PHE A 75 -8.26 12.59 11.65
N ASP A 76 -9.38 13.31 11.48
CA ASP A 76 -10.55 13.16 12.32
C ASP A 76 -11.16 11.76 12.21
N LEU A 77 -11.01 10.98 13.27
CA LEU A 77 -11.54 9.62 13.36
C LEU A 77 -13.06 9.58 13.22
N TYR A 78 -13.78 10.61 13.66
CA TYR A 78 -15.24 10.63 13.56
C TYR A 78 -15.71 10.65 12.10
N ILE A 79 -15.06 11.47 11.26
CA ILE A 79 -15.28 11.49 9.81
C ILE A 79 -15.00 10.11 9.20
N TRP A 80 -13.90 9.45 9.58
CA TRP A 80 -13.59 8.13 9.07
C TRP A 80 -14.54 7.04 9.56
N ARG A 81 -15.07 7.14 10.79
CA ARG A 81 -16.14 6.24 11.26
C ARG A 81 -17.43 6.45 10.48
N LEU A 82 -17.75 7.69 10.14
CA LEU A 82 -18.91 7.98 9.30
C LEU A 82 -18.75 7.41 7.88
N ILE A 83 -17.55 7.55 7.29
CA ILE A 83 -17.21 6.91 6.00
C ILE A 83 -17.33 5.39 6.11
N GLU A 84 -16.83 4.78 7.18
CA GLU A 84 -16.92 3.34 7.44
C GLU A 84 -18.37 2.86 7.52
N ASN A 85 -19.22 3.57 8.28
CA ASN A 85 -20.64 3.25 8.39
C ASN A 85 -21.34 3.36 7.03
N LYS A 86 -21.10 4.45 6.29
CA LYS A 86 -21.67 4.65 4.95
C LYS A 86 -21.16 3.63 3.93
N PHE A 87 -19.92 3.16 4.08
CA PHE A 87 -19.37 2.11 3.23
C PHE A 87 -20.20 0.83 3.35
N TYR A 88 -20.60 0.43 4.55
CA TYR A 88 -21.46 -0.74 4.73
C TYR A 88 -22.88 -0.51 4.25
N GLU A 89 -23.45 0.68 4.44
CA GLU A 89 -24.78 1.04 3.93
C GLU A 89 -24.84 0.94 2.40
N LEU A 90 -23.81 1.45 1.73
CA LEU A 90 -23.79 1.65 0.27
C LEU A 90 -22.95 0.60 -0.49
N ASN A 91 -22.52 -0.48 0.18
CA ASN A 91 -21.54 -1.42 -0.39
C ASN A 91 -21.97 -2.03 -1.73
N LYS A 92 -23.28 -2.26 -1.92
CA LYS A 92 -23.84 -2.86 -3.13
C LYS A 92 -23.79 -1.95 -4.35
N GLU A 93 -23.62 -0.64 -4.14
CA GLU A 93 -23.52 0.36 -5.22
C GLU A 93 -22.06 0.66 -5.59
N LEU A 94 -21.10 0.23 -4.77
CA LEU A 94 -19.69 0.50 -5.01
C LEU A 94 -19.13 -0.48 -6.03
N THR A 95 -18.42 0.05 -7.02
CA THR A 95 -17.62 -0.78 -7.92
C THR A 95 -16.41 -1.38 -7.18
N PRO A 96 -15.81 -2.48 -7.68
CA PRO A 96 -14.57 -3.05 -7.12
C PRO A 96 -13.43 -2.03 -6.93
N LYS A 97 -13.29 -1.11 -7.87
CA LYS A 97 -12.33 -0.01 -7.80
C LYS A 97 -12.61 0.93 -6.64
N GLU A 98 -13.87 1.30 -6.42
CA GLU A 98 -14.26 2.20 -5.35
C GLU A 98 -14.16 1.52 -3.98
N LEU A 99 -14.59 0.26 -3.88
CA LEU A 99 -14.45 -0.57 -2.67
C LEU A 99 -12.97 -0.66 -2.25
N SER A 100 -12.11 -1.12 -3.15
CA SER A 100 -10.68 -1.29 -2.87
C SER A 100 -9.98 0.04 -2.56
N SER A 101 -10.38 1.13 -3.22
CA SER A 101 -9.85 2.46 -2.96
C SER A 101 -10.25 2.97 -1.57
N ILE A 102 -11.53 2.89 -1.19
CA ILE A 102 -11.99 3.32 0.14
C ILE A 102 -11.22 2.56 1.23
N ILE A 103 -11.11 1.23 1.14
CA ILE A 103 -10.36 0.42 2.09
C ILE A 103 -8.89 0.85 2.16
N ASN A 104 -8.27 1.13 1.01
CA ASN A 104 -6.91 1.62 0.95
C ASN A 104 -6.76 3.06 1.49
N HIS A 105 -7.81 3.89 1.47
CA HIS A 105 -7.79 5.20 2.13
C HIS A 105 -7.63 5.05 3.65
N PHE A 106 -8.33 4.11 4.30
CA PHE A 106 -8.12 3.80 5.73
C PHE A 106 -6.67 3.40 6.01
N LYS A 107 -6.06 2.61 5.13
CA LYS A 107 -4.65 2.21 5.24
C LYS A 107 -3.73 3.42 5.15
N GLN A 108 -3.96 4.29 4.16
CA GLN A 108 -3.15 5.49 3.94
C GLN A 108 -3.25 6.48 5.11
N MET A 109 -4.43 6.58 5.74
CA MET A 109 -4.65 7.37 6.96
C MET A 109 -4.20 6.67 8.25
N LYS A 110 -3.70 5.43 8.14
CA LYS A 110 -3.19 4.62 9.24
C LYS A 110 -4.22 4.32 10.35
N ILE A 111 -5.48 4.14 9.98
CA ILE A 111 -6.58 3.83 10.92
C ILE A 111 -6.62 2.32 11.17
N ASN A 112 -6.02 1.85 12.26
CA ASN A 112 -5.76 0.42 12.50
C ASN A 112 -6.87 -0.35 13.25
N ASP A 113 -7.80 0.40 13.84
CA ASP A 113 -8.89 -0.07 14.71
C ASP A 113 -10.25 -0.03 13.98
N SER A 114 -10.21 0.25 12.66
CA SER A 114 -11.37 0.11 11.79
C SER A 114 -11.73 -1.34 11.58
N LYS A 115 -13.03 -1.62 11.67
CA LYS A 115 -13.62 -2.94 11.37
C LYS A 115 -13.76 -3.16 9.87
N ILE A 116 -13.38 -2.17 9.05
CA ILE A 116 -13.40 -2.30 7.58
C ILE A 116 -12.55 -3.48 7.12
N TYR A 117 -11.44 -3.78 7.80
CA TYR A 117 -10.58 -4.90 7.42
C TYR A 117 -11.24 -6.25 7.72
N GLU A 118 -11.96 -6.41 8.81
CA GLU A 118 -12.64 -7.67 9.12
C GLU A 118 -13.97 -7.80 8.36
N ASN A 119 -14.83 -6.79 8.42
CA ASN A 119 -16.22 -6.89 7.96
C ASN A 119 -16.37 -6.73 6.43
N SER A 120 -15.38 -6.21 5.71
CA SER A 120 -15.47 -6.11 4.24
C SER A 120 -14.99 -7.36 3.50
N ILE A 121 -14.48 -8.38 4.21
CA ILE A 121 -14.00 -9.63 3.59
C ILE A 121 -15.10 -10.29 2.75
N ASP A 122 -16.29 -10.51 3.32
CA ASP A 122 -17.37 -11.19 2.60
C ASP A 122 -17.91 -10.33 1.44
N ILE A 123 -17.90 -9.00 1.58
CA ILE A 123 -18.28 -8.05 0.53
C ILE A 123 -17.33 -8.18 -0.68
N ILE A 124 -16.02 -8.22 -0.42
CA ILE A 124 -14.99 -8.40 -1.46
C ILE A 124 -15.14 -9.78 -2.09
N LEU A 125 -15.29 -10.83 -1.28
CA LEU A 125 -15.39 -12.21 -1.77
C LEU A 125 -16.62 -12.43 -2.65
N ALA A 126 -17.75 -11.79 -2.35
CA ALA A 126 -18.99 -11.88 -3.14
C ALA A 126 -18.82 -11.35 -4.58
N SER A 127 -17.88 -10.45 -4.82
CA SER A 127 -17.65 -9.79 -6.10
C SER A 127 -16.23 -9.96 -6.64
N LEU A 128 -15.47 -10.92 -6.09
CA LEU A 128 -14.02 -11.05 -6.31
C LEU A 128 -13.62 -11.18 -7.78
N HIS A 129 -14.45 -11.85 -8.59
CA HIS A 129 -14.21 -12.06 -10.02
C HIS A 129 -14.27 -10.77 -10.86
N ASN A 130 -14.79 -9.67 -10.32
CA ASN A 130 -14.90 -8.38 -11.01
C ASN A 130 -13.74 -7.42 -10.70
N TYR A 131 -12.81 -7.81 -9.82
CA TYR A 131 -11.68 -6.96 -9.45
C TYR A 131 -10.58 -7.03 -10.50
N SER A 132 -10.03 -5.88 -10.87
CA SER A 132 -8.82 -5.82 -11.68
C SER A 132 -7.57 -6.15 -10.83
N ILE A 133 -6.44 -6.43 -11.49
CA ILE A 133 -5.14 -6.60 -10.82
C ILE A 133 -4.79 -5.37 -9.98
N HIS A 134 -5.11 -4.16 -10.46
CA HIS A 134 -4.89 -2.93 -9.70
C HIS A 134 -5.68 -2.92 -8.39
N ASP A 135 -6.97 -3.23 -8.45
CA ASP A 135 -7.85 -3.25 -7.27
C ASP A 135 -7.39 -4.30 -6.25
N LEU A 136 -7.04 -5.49 -6.72
CA LEU A 136 -6.50 -6.57 -5.88
C LEU A 136 -5.17 -6.17 -5.23
N SER A 137 -4.33 -5.40 -5.91
CA SER A 137 -3.10 -4.87 -5.33
C SER A 137 -3.38 -3.91 -4.16
N LEU A 138 -4.42 -3.07 -4.25
CA LEU A 138 -4.84 -2.17 -3.18
C LEU A 138 -5.38 -2.94 -1.98
N ILE A 139 -6.18 -3.99 -2.22
CA ILE A 139 -6.65 -4.91 -1.17
C ILE A 139 -5.46 -5.56 -0.47
N CYS A 140 -4.51 -6.14 -1.23
CA CYS A 140 -3.31 -6.77 -0.68
C CYS A 140 -2.51 -5.80 0.20
N LEU A 141 -2.25 -4.59 -0.28
CA LEU A 141 -1.54 -3.56 0.50
C LEU A 141 -2.27 -3.19 1.80
N SER A 142 -3.59 -3.07 1.74
CA SER A 142 -4.40 -2.61 2.85
C SER A 142 -4.44 -3.65 3.98
N TYR A 143 -4.74 -4.90 3.62
CA TYR A 143 -4.91 -5.99 4.57
C TYR A 143 -3.61 -6.47 5.19
N THR A 144 -2.48 -6.29 4.52
CA THR A 144 -1.15 -6.68 5.04
C THR A 144 -0.46 -5.55 5.80
N TYR A 145 -1.01 -4.33 5.79
CA TYR A 145 -0.33 -3.17 6.37
C TYR A 145 -0.13 -3.27 7.88
N PHE A 146 -1.17 -3.71 8.61
CA PHE A 146 -1.19 -3.80 10.07
C PHE A 146 -0.89 -5.19 10.63
N TYR A 147 -0.46 -6.15 9.81
CA TYR A 147 -0.15 -7.54 10.20
C TYR A 147 -1.32 -8.35 10.82
N LYS A 148 -2.56 -7.84 10.78
CA LYS A 148 -3.78 -8.55 11.21
C LYS A 148 -4.41 -9.32 10.05
N VAL A 149 -3.73 -10.35 9.55
CA VAL A 149 -4.07 -10.96 8.25
C VAL A 149 -4.92 -12.21 8.40
N ASN A 150 -6.06 -12.24 7.71
CA ASN A 150 -6.79 -13.47 7.43
C ASN A 150 -6.12 -14.22 6.26
N LYS A 151 -5.36 -15.28 6.57
CA LYS A 151 -4.62 -16.06 5.55
C LYS A 151 -5.54 -16.71 4.52
N ASN A 152 -6.72 -17.18 4.93
CA ASN A 152 -7.68 -17.80 4.01
C ASN A 152 -8.22 -16.78 3.01
N PHE A 153 -8.50 -15.56 3.45
CA PHE A 153 -8.87 -14.46 2.57
C PHE A 153 -7.75 -14.15 1.57
N LEU A 154 -6.51 -13.99 2.03
CA LEU A 154 -5.37 -13.75 1.14
C LEU A 154 -5.18 -14.91 0.15
N ASN A 155 -5.33 -16.18 0.56
CA ASN A 155 -5.28 -17.30 -0.37
C ASN A 155 -6.31 -17.17 -1.51
N LYS A 156 -7.56 -16.79 -1.20
CA LYS A 156 -8.58 -16.54 -2.24
C LYS A 156 -8.19 -15.39 -3.17
N ILE A 157 -7.64 -14.30 -2.62
CA ILE A 157 -7.10 -13.19 -3.43
C ILE A 157 -5.96 -13.68 -4.35
N SER A 158 -5.04 -14.50 -3.85
CA SER A 158 -3.95 -15.05 -4.67
C SER A 158 -4.46 -15.91 -5.82
N SER A 159 -5.47 -16.76 -5.57
CA SER A 159 -6.09 -17.57 -6.62
C SER A 159 -6.75 -16.70 -7.68
N ALA A 160 -7.43 -15.61 -7.30
CA ALA A 160 -8.02 -14.67 -8.24
C ALA A 160 -6.95 -13.96 -9.10
N ILE A 161 -5.84 -13.52 -8.49
CA ILE A 161 -4.72 -12.91 -9.22
C ILE A 161 -4.09 -13.90 -10.21
N ILE A 162 -3.86 -15.15 -9.78
CA ILE A 162 -3.29 -16.19 -10.64
C ILE A 162 -4.25 -16.49 -11.80
N ASN A 163 -5.55 -16.57 -11.56
CA ASN A 163 -6.53 -16.80 -12.63
C ASN A 163 -6.54 -15.65 -13.66
N LEU A 164 -6.47 -14.39 -13.23
CA LEU A 164 -6.35 -13.24 -14.12
C LEU A 164 -5.06 -13.31 -14.94
N TYR A 165 -3.93 -13.64 -14.30
CA TYR A 165 -2.68 -13.88 -15.01
C TYR A 165 -2.82 -14.96 -16.08
N GLU A 166 -3.40 -16.12 -15.74
CA GLU A 166 -3.55 -17.23 -16.68
C GLU A 166 -4.41 -16.87 -17.91
N GLN A 167 -5.40 -15.98 -17.73
CA GLN A 167 -6.23 -15.46 -18.82
C GLN A 167 -5.47 -14.47 -19.71
N GLU A 168 -4.57 -13.67 -19.15
CA GLU A 168 -3.91 -12.57 -19.85
C GLU A 168 -2.48 -12.88 -20.32
N LYS A 169 -1.85 -13.96 -19.83
CA LYS A 169 -0.41 -14.21 -19.99
C LYS A 169 0.08 -14.23 -21.44
N ASN A 170 -0.77 -14.65 -22.38
CA ASN A 170 -0.43 -14.73 -23.80
C ASN A 170 -0.45 -13.35 -24.49
N HIS A 171 -1.00 -12.33 -23.85
CA HIS A 171 -1.13 -10.97 -24.38
C HIS A 171 -0.11 -10.00 -23.79
N ILE A 172 0.75 -10.44 -22.87
CA ILE A 172 1.72 -9.57 -22.17
C ILE A 172 2.64 -8.85 -23.15
N GLN A 173 3.09 -9.53 -24.21
CA GLN A 173 3.97 -8.95 -25.24
C GLN A 173 3.29 -7.85 -26.07
N ASN A 174 1.95 -7.79 -26.07
CA ASN A 174 1.18 -6.81 -26.83
C ASN A 174 0.81 -5.58 -25.99
N LEU A 175 1.19 -5.55 -24.71
CA LEU A 175 0.89 -4.42 -23.83
C LEU A 175 1.71 -3.20 -24.24
N THR A 176 1.07 -2.04 -24.22
CA THR A 176 1.80 -0.76 -24.32
C THR A 176 2.68 -0.56 -23.10
N LYS A 177 3.76 0.24 -23.23
CA LYS A 177 4.66 0.57 -22.12
C LYS A 177 3.91 1.12 -20.89
N ASN A 178 2.85 1.91 -21.10
CA ASN A 178 2.04 2.46 -20.02
C ASN A 178 1.23 1.37 -19.29
N GLN A 179 0.54 0.50 -20.04
CA GLN A 179 -0.22 -0.62 -19.46
C GLN A 179 0.71 -1.57 -18.69
N LEU A 180 1.87 -1.89 -19.26
CA LEU A 180 2.86 -2.73 -18.58
C LEU A 180 3.38 -2.08 -17.31
N ASN A 181 3.61 -0.76 -17.30
CA ASN A 181 4.04 -0.04 -16.10
C ASN A 181 2.97 -0.07 -14.98
N GLU A 182 1.69 0.07 -15.32
CA GLU A 182 0.59 -0.02 -14.33
C GLU A 182 0.50 -1.42 -13.71
N LEU A 183 0.60 -2.46 -14.55
CA LEU A 183 0.60 -3.85 -14.09
C LEU A 183 1.86 -4.15 -13.27
N PHE A 184 3.03 -3.69 -13.71
CA PHE A 184 4.30 -3.80 -12.98
C PHE A 184 4.17 -3.26 -11.56
N ILE A 185 3.68 -2.02 -11.38
CA ILE A 185 3.51 -1.43 -10.05
C ILE A 185 2.53 -2.26 -9.20
N SER A 186 1.44 -2.71 -9.80
CA SER A 186 0.43 -3.53 -9.13
C SER A 186 1.01 -4.87 -8.66
N TYR A 187 1.77 -5.58 -9.49
CA TYR A 187 2.44 -6.83 -9.14
C TYR A 187 3.54 -6.65 -8.09
N VAL A 188 4.33 -5.58 -8.16
CA VAL A 188 5.29 -5.22 -7.09
C VAL A 188 4.57 -5.00 -5.77
N HIS A 189 3.40 -4.35 -5.79
CA HIS A 189 2.59 -4.15 -4.59
C HIS A 189 2.04 -5.46 -4.03
N ILE A 190 1.59 -6.37 -4.90
CA ILE A 190 1.13 -7.71 -4.53
C ILE A 190 2.25 -8.52 -3.88
N ILE A 191 3.42 -8.70 -4.53
CA ILE A 191 4.51 -9.49 -3.92
C ILE A 191 5.02 -8.86 -2.64
N GLY A 192 5.01 -7.52 -2.55
CA GLY A 192 5.36 -6.78 -1.33
C GLY A 192 4.39 -7.01 -0.18
N ALA A 193 3.10 -7.17 -0.46
CA ALA A 193 2.10 -7.49 0.54
C ALA A 193 2.30 -8.92 1.09
N TYR A 194 2.47 -9.90 0.21
CA TYR A 194 2.67 -11.31 0.61
C TYR A 194 4.01 -11.52 1.32
N SER A 195 5.07 -10.86 0.85
CA SER A 195 6.38 -10.94 1.47
C SER A 195 6.40 -10.34 2.87
N LYS A 196 5.70 -9.21 3.07
CA LYS A 196 5.57 -8.55 4.37
C LYS A 196 5.02 -9.47 5.45
N ILE A 197 4.07 -10.35 5.09
CA ILE A 197 3.46 -11.32 6.01
C ILE A 197 4.14 -12.70 5.96
N GLN A 198 5.32 -12.79 5.32
CA GLN A 198 6.09 -14.03 5.12
C GLN A 198 5.29 -15.16 4.47
N HIS A 199 4.32 -14.81 3.62
CA HIS A 199 3.48 -15.78 2.95
C HIS A 199 4.10 -16.18 1.61
N LYS A 200 4.80 -17.31 1.62
CA LYS A 200 5.44 -17.88 0.42
C LYS A 200 4.42 -18.57 -0.50
N ASN A 201 3.77 -17.79 -1.36
CA ASN A 201 2.96 -18.32 -2.47
C ASN A 201 3.80 -18.33 -3.75
N ILE A 202 4.35 -19.49 -4.12
CA ILE A 202 5.30 -19.62 -5.24
C ILE A 202 4.65 -19.23 -6.57
N ASP A 203 3.42 -19.67 -6.81
CA ASP A 203 2.76 -19.45 -8.10
C ASP A 203 2.35 -17.99 -8.30
N LEU A 204 1.96 -17.29 -7.22
CA LEU A 204 1.78 -15.84 -7.26
C LEU A 204 3.08 -15.10 -7.59
N PHE A 205 4.20 -15.51 -7.00
CA PHE A 205 5.52 -14.91 -7.29
C PHE A 205 6.00 -15.22 -8.70
N LYS A 206 5.66 -16.40 -9.26
CA LYS A 206 5.90 -16.71 -10.68
C LYS A 206 5.07 -15.80 -11.58
N ALA A 207 3.77 -15.68 -11.34
CA ALA A 207 2.89 -14.79 -12.12
C ALA A 207 3.42 -13.34 -12.12
N ALA A 208 3.75 -12.81 -10.94
CA ALA A 208 4.32 -11.48 -10.79
C ALA A 208 5.68 -11.33 -11.49
N SER A 209 6.52 -12.37 -11.46
CA SER A 209 7.85 -12.31 -12.08
C SER A 209 7.82 -12.06 -13.57
N VAL A 210 6.78 -12.53 -14.28
CA VAL A 210 6.65 -12.32 -15.73
C VAL A 210 6.49 -10.83 -16.04
N TYR A 211 5.52 -10.15 -15.43
CA TYR A 211 5.31 -8.72 -15.64
C TYR A 211 6.49 -7.87 -15.14
N ILE A 212 7.12 -8.25 -14.02
CA ILE A 212 8.29 -7.55 -13.50
C ILE A 212 9.47 -7.67 -14.47
N TYR A 213 9.73 -8.87 -14.99
CA TYR A 213 10.80 -9.11 -15.95
C TYR A 213 10.58 -8.34 -17.25
N GLU A 214 9.38 -8.41 -17.83
CA GLU A 214 9.05 -7.68 -19.06
C GLU A 214 9.17 -6.16 -18.87
N ALA A 215 8.68 -5.62 -17.75
CA ALA A 215 8.78 -4.19 -17.45
C ALA A 215 10.23 -3.71 -17.33
N LEU A 216 11.08 -4.49 -16.66
CA LEU A 216 12.49 -4.19 -16.49
C LEU A 216 13.29 -4.30 -17.81
N ASN A 217 12.89 -5.18 -18.73
CA ASN A 217 13.52 -5.29 -20.06
C ASN A 217 13.18 -4.14 -21.00
N LEU A 218 12.03 -3.47 -20.82
CA LEU A 218 11.66 -2.28 -21.61
C LEU A 218 12.28 -0.97 -21.07
N ASP A 219 13.32 -1.09 -20.25
CA ASP A 219 14.03 0.01 -19.59
C ASP A 219 13.06 1.02 -18.95
N ILE A 220 12.04 0.51 -18.25
CA ILE A 220 11.21 1.35 -17.38
C ILE A 220 12.10 1.83 -16.23
N ASN A 221 12.21 3.14 -16.04
CA ASN A 221 12.98 3.73 -14.96
C ASN A 221 12.34 3.39 -13.60
N VAL A 222 13.05 2.60 -12.79
CA VAL A 222 12.55 2.13 -11.50
C VAL A 222 13.11 2.97 -10.35
N SER A 223 12.21 3.58 -9.57
CA SER A 223 12.63 4.33 -8.39
C SER A 223 13.34 3.43 -7.35
N PRO A 224 14.28 3.98 -6.54
CA PRO A 224 15.00 3.20 -5.52
C PRO A 224 14.07 2.40 -4.59
N LYS A 225 12.93 3.00 -4.21
CA LYS A 225 11.92 2.38 -3.35
C LYS A 225 11.30 1.12 -3.97
N ILE A 226 11.13 1.10 -5.29
CA ILE A 226 10.59 -0.07 -6.00
C ILE A 226 11.66 -1.15 -6.14
N ILE A 227 12.91 -0.78 -6.43
CA ILE A 227 14.05 -1.73 -6.45
C ILE A 227 14.16 -2.46 -5.11
N LEU A 228 14.22 -1.70 -4.01
CA LEU A 228 14.24 -2.25 -2.65
C LEU A 228 13.05 -3.14 -2.39
N LYS A 229 11.84 -2.69 -2.73
CA LYS A 229 10.63 -3.47 -2.53
C LYS A 229 10.66 -4.81 -3.27
N ILE A 230 11.17 -4.87 -4.50
CA ILE A 230 11.31 -6.13 -5.25
C ILE A 230 12.30 -7.05 -4.53
N ILE A 231 13.51 -6.56 -4.24
CA ILE A 231 14.58 -7.36 -3.60
C ILE A 231 14.15 -7.85 -2.22
N ASP A 232 13.63 -6.96 -1.37
CA ASP A 232 13.08 -7.29 -0.05
C ASP A 232 11.99 -8.36 -0.17
N SER A 233 11.11 -8.23 -1.18
CA SER A 233 9.99 -9.15 -1.33
C SER A 233 10.43 -10.57 -1.64
N TYR A 234 11.35 -10.73 -2.59
CA TYR A 234 11.90 -12.04 -2.94
C TYR A 234 12.76 -12.61 -1.80
N SER A 235 13.54 -11.76 -1.11
CA SER A 235 14.40 -12.18 0.01
C SER A 235 13.60 -12.66 1.22
N ASN A 236 12.56 -11.92 1.62
CA ASN A 236 11.71 -12.25 2.77
C ASN A 236 11.02 -13.62 2.66
N VAL A 237 10.70 -14.07 1.44
CA VAL A 237 10.10 -15.40 1.20
C VAL A 237 11.11 -16.43 0.65
N LYS A 238 12.40 -16.08 0.60
CA LYS A 238 13.50 -16.92 0.13
C LYS A 238 13.20 -17.52 -1.26
N ILE A 239 12.84 -16.66 -2.22
CA ILE A 239 12.70 -17.02 -3.64
C ILE A 239 13.80 -16.27 -4.40
N LYS A 240 14.70 -17.01 -5.05
CA LYS A 240 15.76 -16.42 -5.88
C LYS A 240 15.26 -16.29 -7.32
N HIS A 241 15.32 -15.09 -7.89
CA HIS A 241 14.97 -14.84 -9.29
C HIS A 241 16.11 -14.08 -10.01
N SER A 242 17.20 -14.80 -10.32
CA SER A 242 18.45 -14.21 -10.83
C SER A 242 18.24 -13.24 -11.99
N LYS A 243 17.41 -13.59 -12.97
CA LYS A 243 17.14 -12.73 -14.15
C LYS A 243 16.59 -11.34 -13.80
N ILE A 244 15.75 -11.25 -12.77
CA ILE A 244 15.21 -9.95 -12.33
C ILE A 244 16.30 -9.17 -11.60
N PHE A 245 17.08 -9.86 -10.75
CA PHE A 245 18.18 -9.22 -10.03
C PHE A 245 19.28 -8.74 -10.97
N ASP A 246 19.57 -9.46 -12.07
CA ASP A 246 20.51 -9.02 -13.09
C ASP A 246 20.05 -7.73 -13.79
N LEU A 247 18.74 -7.57 -14.02
CA LEU A 247 18.19 -6.33 -14.58
C LEU A 247 18.24 -5.18 -13.56
N LEU A 248 17.90 -5.44 -12.29
CA LEU A 248 18.01 -4.44 -11.23
C LEU A 248 19.47 -4.03 -10.98
N ALA A 249 20.41 -4.97 -11.04
CA ALA A 249 21.85 -4.73 -10.88
C ALA A 249 22.38 -3.71 -11.89
N LYS A 250 21.84 -3.67 -13.11
CA LYS A 250 22.18 -2.67 -14.13
C LYS A 250 21.65 -1.27 -13.80
N GLN A 251 20.50 -1.18 -13.13
CA GLN A 251 19.85 0.09 -12.79
C GLN A 251 20.36 0.69 -11.46
N ILE A 252 20.83 -0.13 -10.52
CA ILE A 252 21.29 0.32 -9.21
C ILE A 252 22.36 1.43 -9.29
N PRO A 253 23.44 1.29 -10.11
CA PRO A 253 24.49 2.32 -10.17
C PRO A 253 24.03 3.69 -10.65
N THR A 254 22.96 3.75 -11.45
CA THR A 254 22.41 4.99 -12.02
C THR A 254 21.23 5.55 -11.23
N THR A 255 20.79 4.83 -10.20
CA THR A 255 19.66 5.20 -9.35
C THR A 255 20.15 5.87 -8.07
N LYS A 256 19.39 6.84 -7.53
CA LYS A 256 19.72 7.54 -6.28
C LYS A 256 19.49 6.65 -5.04
N ILE A 257 20.36 5.67 -4.84
CA ILE A 257 20.36 4.75 -3.70
C ILE A 257 21.34 5.28 -2.64
N THR A 258 20.87 5.34 -1.39
CA THR A 258 21.70 5.69 -0.23
C THR A 258 22.54 4.50 0.23
N ASP A 259 23.59 4.74 1.02
CA ASP A 259 24.48 3.67 1.47
C ASP A 259 23.77 2.67 2.40
N ASP A 260 22.80 3.13 3.21
CA ASP A 260 21.97 2.26 4.05
C ASP A 260 21.04 1.37 3.21
N GLU A 261 20.45 1.93 2.16
CA GLU A 261 19.66 1.16 1.20
C GLU A 261 20.54 0.16 0.44
N LEU A 262 21.77 0.53 0.08
CA LEU A 262 22.72 -0.36 -0.60
C LEU A 262 23.20 -1.50 0.30
N LYS A 263 23.45 -1.24 1.58
CA LYS A 263 23.72 -2.27 2.60
C LYS A 263 22.52 -3.22 2.74
N ASN A 264 21.30 -2.70 2.72
CA ASN A 264 20.09 -3.53 2.76
C ASN A 264 19.98 -4.42 1.51
N ILE A 265 20.25 -3.87 0.31
CA ILE A 265 20.29 -4.63 -0.93
C ILE A 265 21.31 -5.77 -0.82
N LYS A 266 22.56 -5.47 -0.44
CA LYS A 266 23.63 -6.48 -0.27
C LYS A 266 23.18 -7.61 0.64
N ARG A 267 22.73 -7.27 1.85
CA ARG A 267 22.25 -8.25 2.85
C ARG A 267 21.15 -9.17 2.28
N ASN A 268 20.20 -8.61 1.53
CA ASN A 268 19.09 -9.39 0.99
C ASN A 268 19.49 -10.28 -0.19
N LEU A 269 20.46 -9.86 -1.01
CA LEU A 269 21.03 -10.68 -2.07
C LEU A 269 21.91 -11.80 -1.49
N ASP A 270 22.68 -11.52 -0.43
CA ASP A 270 23.47 -12.53 0.31
C ASP A 270 22.57 -13.62 0.90
N ILE A 271 21.43 -13.25 1.51
CA ILE A 271 20.42 -14.20 2.01
C ILE A 271 19.94 -15.14 0.90
N LEU A 272 19.80 -14.60 -0.31
CA LEU A 272 19.37 -15.36 -1.49
C LEU A 272 20.53 -16.09 -2.19
N LYS A 273 21.77 -15.96 -1.68
CA LYS A 273 23.00 -16.47 -2.31
C LYS A 273 23.09 -16.04 -3.78
N TYR A 274 22.78 -14.77 -4.03
CA TYR A 274 22.92 -14.14 -5.33
C TYR A 274 24.17 -13.27 -5.33
N SER A 275 24.95 -13.35 -6.40
CA SER A 275 26.14 -12.53 -6.65
C SER A 275 26.09 -12.02 -8.08
N ASN A 276 26.66 -10.83 -8.28
CA ASN A 276 26.78 -10.20 -9.59
C ASN A 276 28.03 -9.32 -9.56
N ASP A 277 29.09 -9.75 -10.24
CA ASP A 277 30.42 -9.12 -10.14
C ASP A 277 30.42 -7.60 -10.31
N THR A 278 29.59 -7.08 -11.23
CA THR A 278 29.47 -5.63 -11.47
C THR A 278 28.82 -4.92 -10.30
N LEU A 279 27.70 -5.45 -9.80
CA LEU A 279 27.01 -4.90 -8.64
C LEU A 279 27.86 -5.04 -7.37
N ASP A 280 28.53 -6.16 -7.19
CA ASP A 280 29.37 -6.44 -6.02
C ASP A 280 30.54 -5.46 -5.94
N LYS A 281 31.22 -5.21 -7.07
CA LYS A 281 32.28 -4.17 -7.17
C LYS A 281 31.73 -2.76 -6.92
N TYR A 282 30.55 -2.45 -7.44
CA TYR A 282 29.91 -1.15 -7.18
C TYR A 282 29.59 -0.96 -5.69
N ILE A 283 29.05 -1.99 -5.04
CA ILE A 283 28.75 -2.00 -3.61
C ILE A 283 30.03 -1.85 -2.80
N GLU A 284 31.08 -2.58 -3.15
CA GLU A 284 32.39 -2.47 -2.50
C GLU A 284 32.94 -1.04 -2.60
N TYR A 285 32.97 -0.47 -3.80
CA TYR A 285 33.42 0.92 -4.02
C TYR A 285 32.60 1.97 -3.25
N ARG A 286 31.28 1.79 -3.14
CA ARG A 286 30.39 2.73 -2.46
C ARG A 286 30.44 2.63 -0.94
N LEU A 287 30.79 1.46 -0.39
CA LEU A 287 30.72 1.18 1.05
C LEU A 287 32.09 1.05 1.72
N SER A 288 33.18 1.10 0.96
CA SER A 288 34.57 1.23 1.46
C SER A 288 34.82 2.62 2.05
#